data_AF-A0A560K684-F1
#
_entry.id   AF-A0A560K684-F1
#
_cell.length_a   1.000
_cell.length_b   1.000
_cell.length_c   1.000
_cell.angle_alpha   90.00
_cell.angle_beta   90.00
_cell.angle_gamma   90.00
#
_symmetry.space_group_name_H-M   'P 1'
#
loop_
_entity.id
_entity.type
_entity.pdbx_description
1 polymer ?
#
loop_
_entity_poly.entity_id
_entity_poly.type
_entity_poly.pdbx_seq_one_letter_code
_entity_poly.pdbx_strand_id
1 'polypeptide(L)'
;MKVLDTWVSYSDLARLIEQDTSWFSITADFVLNQLHALIRVPYELLDDYCEDYDRSSPGSRMVKKLRDADWYEYARVIRNTVSHNFRFDFSRYKPEKFPITWRGISLTPDLDGKTITFESFWHKSGYELFVVMRDFARDLPE
;
A
#
# COMPACT_ATOMS: atom_id res chain seq x y z
N MET A 1 4.21 25.64 -18.55
CA MET A 1 4.65 24.27 -18.90
C MET A 1 3.59 23.63 -19.78
N LYS A 2 3.95 22.87 -20.82
CA LYS A 2 2.98 22.15 -21.65
C LYS A 2 2.95 20.68 -21.22
N VAL A 3 1.81 20.18 -20.73
CA VAL A 3 1.61 18.79 -20.29
C VAL A 3 0.38 18.25 -21.01
N LEU A 4 0.52 17.14 -21.74
CA LEU A 4 -0.57 16.49 -22.51
C LEU A 4 -1.41 17.50 -23.32
N ASP A 5 -0.73 18.32 -24.13
CA ASP A 5 -1.32 19.40 -24.94
C ASP A 5 -2.08 20.50 -24.21
N THR A 6 -2.03 20.52 -22.88
CA THR A 6 -2.57 21.60 -22.05
C THR A 6 -1.45 22.48 -21.54
N TRP A 7 -1.62 23.80 -21.64
CA TRP A 7 -0.70 24.75 -21.02
C TRP A 7 -1.06 24.91 -19.54
N VAL A 8 -0.17 24.43 -18.67
CA VAL A 8 -0.29 24.53 -17.21
C VAL A 8 0.81 25.47 -16.71
N SER A 9 0.47 26.56 -16.04
CA SER A 9 1.47 27.38 -15.37
C SER A 9 1.92 26.68 -14.09
N TYR A 10 3.23 26.63 -13.84
CA TYR A 10 3.75 26.12 -12.56
C TYR A 10 3.26 26.99 -11.40
N SER A 11 3.11 28.29 -11.65
CA SER A 11 2.54 29.26 -10.71
C SER A 11 1.06 29.02 -10.40
N ASP A 12 0.31 28.41 -11.33
CA ASP A 12 -1.12 28.11 -11.11
C ASP A 12 -1.29 26.92 -10.17
N LEU A 13 -0.38 25.94 -10.22
CA LEU A 13 -0.30 24.85 -9.24
C LEU A 13 0.02 25.39 -7.84
N ALA A 14 0.99 26.30 -7.74
CA ALA A 14 1.29 26.98 -6.47
C ALA A 14 0.10 27.81 -5.97
N ARG A 15 -0.62 28.49 -6.87
CA ARG A 15 -1.84 29.25 -6.50
C ARG A 15 -2.99 28.34 -6.06
N LEU A 16 -3.17 27.17 -6.67
CA LEU A 16 -4.17 26.19 -6.20
C LEU A 16 -3.84 25.68 -4.80
N ILE A 17 -2.56 25.51 -4.49
CA ILE A 17 -2.07 25.15 -3.15
C ILE A 17 -2.30 26.29 -2.13
N GLU A 18 -2.11 27.54 -2.54
CA GLU A 18 -2.21 28.72 -1.68
C GLU A 18 -3.64 29.27 -1.52
N GLN A 19 -4.52 29.07 -2.50
CA GLN A 19 -5.89 29.59 -2.53
C GLN A 19 -6.92 28.61 -1.98
N ASP A 20 -6.59 27.32 -1.97
CA ASP A 20 -7.49 26.34 -1.39
C ASP A 20 -7.33 26.31 0.13
N THR A 21 -8.42 26.56 0.85
CA THR A 21 -8.55 26.38 2.30
C THR A 21 -8.32 24.93 2.77
N SER A 22 -7.83 24.03 1.89
CA SER A 22 -7.65 22.62 2.15
C SER A 22 -6.15 22.21 2.21
N TRP A 23 -5.35 22.89 3.04
CA TRP A 23 -4.06 22.35 3.52
C TRP A 23 -4.16 20.83 3.84
N PHE A 24 -5.32 20.42 4.35
CA PHE A 24 -5.72 19.04 4.58
C PHE A 24 -5.73 18.16 3.30
N SER A 25 -6.30 18.61 2.18
CA SER A 25 -6.36 17.82 0.93
C SER A 25 -4.97 17.60 0.34
N ILE A 26 -4.15 18.65 0.31
CA ILE A 26 -2.78 18.56 -0.25
C ILE A 26 -1.90 17.67 0.63
N THR A 27 -2.05 17.78 1.95
CA THR A 27 -1.34 16.91 2.90
C THR A 27 -1.83 15.46 2.79
N ALA A 28 -3.14 15.24 2.62
CA ALA A 28 -3.70 13.91 2.42
C ALA A 28 -3.16 13.26 1.14
N ASP A 29 -3.15 13.98 0.02
CA ASP A 29 -2.62 13.48 -1.26
C ASP A 29 -1.11 13.19 -1.19
N PHE A 30 -0.35 14.06 -0.52
CA PHE A 30 1.07 13.82 -0.27
C PHE A 30 1.29 12.54 0.55
N VAL A 31 0.56 12.38 1.66
CA VAL A 31 0.65 11.19 2.52
C VAL A 31 0.21 9.93 1.79
N LEU A 32 -0.84 10.00 0.97
CA LEU A 32 -1.32 8.87 0.16
C LEU A 32 -0.27 8.45 -0.89
N ASN A 33 0.43 9.40 -1.51
CA ASN A 33 1.53 9.08 -2.41
C ASN A 33 2.72 8.46 -1.68
N GLN A 34 3.04 8.90 -0.46
CA GLN A 34 4.08 8.27 0.35
C GLN A 34 3.66 6.86 0.80
N LEU A 35 2.39 6.66 1.16
CA LEU A 35 1.79 5.35 1.45
C LEU A 35 1.94 4.38 0.28
N HIS A 36 1.64 4.85 -0.93
CA HIS A 36 1.85 4.07 -2.15
C HIS A 36 3.29 3.60 -2.24
N ALA A 37 4.26 4.52 -2.20
CA ALA A 37 5.67 4.16 -2.34
C ALA A 37 6.16 3.25 -1.20
N LEU A 38 5.79 3.53 0.05
CA LEU A 38 6.32 2.85 1.24
C LEU A 38 5.73 1.44 1.44
N ILE A 39 4.54 1.15 0.92
CA ILE A 39 3.90 -0.17 1.04
C ILE A 39 3.99 -0.97 -0.26
N ARG A 40 3.64 -0.36 -1.39
CA ARG A 40 3.56 -1.08 -2.66
C ARG A 40 4.93 -1.60 -3.08
N VAL A 41 5.92 -0.72 -3.12
CA VAL A 41 7.24 -1.06 -3.68
C VAL A 41 7.91 -2.16 -2.85
N PRO A 42 7.99 -2.07 -1.50
CA PRO A 42 8.57 -3.15 -0.70
C PRO A 42 7.78 -4.45 -0.79
N TYR A 43 6.44 -4.39 -0.85
CA TYR A 43 5.62 -5.59 -1.03
C TYR A 43 5.94 -6.29 -2.35
N GLU A 44 5.94 -5.55 -3.47
CA GLU A 44 6.22 -6.10 -4.81
C GLU A 44 7.63 -6.68 -4.87
N LEU A 45 8.63 -5.98 -4.33
CA LEU A 45 10.01 -6.46 -4.28
C LEU A 45 10.17 -7.75 -3.49
N LEU A 46 9.48 -7.88 -2.34
CA LEU A 46 9.51 -9.09 -1.52
C LEU A 46 8.84 -10.27 -2.22
N ASP A 47 7.70 -10.03 -2.87
CA ASP A 47 6.94 -11.05 -3.61
C ASP A 47 7.79 -11.56 -4.78
N ASP A 48 8.34 -10.65 -5.60
CA ASP A 48 9.22 -10.96 -6.74
C ASP A 48 10.47 -11.73 -6.30
N TYR A 49 11.17 -11.27 -5.25
CA TYR A 49 12.34 -11.96 -4.71
C TYR A 49 11.99 -13.38 -4.27
N CYS A 50 10.91 -13.56 -3.51
CA CYS A 50 10.52 -14.88 -3.01
C CYS A 50 10.18 -15.84 -4.16
N GLU A 51 9.50 -15.34 -5.20
CA GLU A 51 9.20 -16.11 -6.40
C GLU A 51 10.47 -16.52 -7.15
N ASP A 52 11.40 -15.60 -7.38
CA ASP A 52 12.64 -15.88 -8.10
C ASP A 52 13.59 -16.80 -7.32
N TYR A 53 13.63 -16.67 -5.99
CA TYR A 53 14.39 -17.58 -5.14
C TYR A 53 13.82 -19.01 -5.19
N ASP A 54 12.50 -19.17 -5.10
CA ASP A 54 11.87 -20.50 -5.20
C ASP A 54 12.05 -21.13 -6.60
N ARG A 55 12.12 -20.32 -7.67
CA ARG A 55 12.44 -20.80 -9.03
C ARG A 55 13.89 -21.27 -9.17
N SER A 56 14.84 -20.56 -8.55
CA SER A 56 16.27 -20.84 -8.68
C SER A 56 16.80 -21.88 -7.68
N SER A 57 16.10 -22.10 -6.56
CA SER A 57 16.49 -23.01 -5.49
C SER A 57 15.44 -24.11 -5.24
N PRO A 58 15.48 -25.24 -5.97
CA PRO A 58 14.50 -26.32 -5.85
C PRO A 58 14.38 -26.84 -4.41
N GLY A 59 13.15 -26.83 -3.89
CA GLY A 59 12.86 -27.24 -2.50
C GLY A 59 12.72 -26.10 -1.51
N SER A 60 13.11 -24.87 -1.90
CA SER A 60 12.75 -23.66 -1.17
C SER A 60 11.23 -23.44 -1.12
N ARG A 61 10.78 -22.69 -0.11
CA ARG A 61 9.37 -22.33 0.12
C ARG A 61 9.25 -20.87 0.58
N MET A 62 10.03 -19.97 0.01
CA MET A 62 10.04 -18.54 0.36
C MET A 62 8.69 -17.87 0.07
N VAL A 63 8.04 -18.19 -1.05
CA VAL A 63 6.69 -17.68 -1.34
C VAL A 63 5.70 -18.10 -0.25
N LYS A 64 5.80 -19.35 0.22
CA LYS A 64 4.98 -19.83 1.33
C LYS A 64 5.33 -19.10 2.63
N LYS A 65 6.62 -18.93 2.95
CA LYS A 65 7.09 -18.19 4.14
C LYS A 65 6.55 -16.76 4.15
N LEU A 66 6.57 -16.07 3.00
CA LEU A 66 6.01 -14.73 2.83
C LEU A 66 4.50 -14.73 3.04
N ARG A 67 3.76 -15.65 2.40
CA ARG A 67 2.29 -15.74 2.53
C ARG A 67 1.81 -16.15 3.92
N ASP A 68 2.64 -16.87 4.66
CA ASP A 68 2.37 -17.28 6.05
C ASP A 68 2.64 -16.15 7.06
N ALA A 69 3.26 -15.03 6.64
CA ALA A 69 3.46 -13.88 7.51
C ALA A 69 2.12 -13.28 7.94
N ASP A 70 1.98 -12.99 9.23
CA ASP A 70 0.73 -12.50 9.85
C ASP A 70 0.23 -11.18 9.26
N TRP A 71 1.13 -10.38 8.69
CA TRP A 71 0.86 -9.12 8.03
C TRP A 71 0.53 -9.25 6.53
N TYR A 72 0.78 -10.41 5.90
CA TYR A 72 0.77 -10.55 4.44
C TYR A 72 -0.57 -10.21 3.80
N GLU A 73 -1.66 -10.85 4.25
CA GLU A 73 -2.98 -10.63 3.66
C GLU A 73 -3.46 -9.19 3.91
N TYR A 74 -3.13 -8.61 5.07
CA TYR A 74 -3.41 -7.20 5.34
C TYR A 74 -2.64 -6.29 4.39
N ALA A 75 -1.33 -6.50 4.24
CA ALA A 75 -0.49 -5.75 3.33
C ALA A 75 -0.95 -5.85 1.88
N ARG A 76 -1.38 -7.03 1.45
CA ARG A 76 -1.89 -7.26 0.11
C ARG A 76 -3.13 -6.42 -0.18
N VAL A 77 -4.04 -6.30 0.78
CA VAL A 77 -5.23 -5.44 0.65
C VAL A 77 -4.83 -3.97 0.58
N ILE A 78 -3.95 -3.51 1.48
CA ILE A 78 -3.48 -2.12 1.47
C ILE A 78 -2.76 -1.80 0.16
N ARG A 79 -1.82 -2.66 -0.27
CA ARG A 79 -1.09 -2.55 -1.54
C ARG A 79 -2.04 -2.41 -2.72
N ASN A 80 -3.07 -3.25 -2.81
CA ASN A 80 -4.05 -3.18 -3.90
C ASN A 80 -4.83 -1.86 -3.85
N THR A 81 -5.25 -1.44 -2.66
CA THR A 81 -5.99 -0.19 -2.45
C THR A 81 -5.19 1.04 -2.88
N VAL A 82 -3.92 1.13 -2.46
CA VAL A 82 -3.05 2.27 -2.82
C VAL A 82 -2.59 2.21 -4.27
N SER A 83 -2.50 1.03 -4.89
CA SER A 83 -2.05 0.87 -6.28
C SER A 83 -3.06 1.31 -7.34
N HIS A 84 -4.32 1.48 -6.95
CA HIS A 84 -5.41 1.87 -7.83
C HIS A 84 -5.84 3.31 -7.54
N ASN A 85 -7.12 3.51 -7.21
CA ASN A 85 -7.71 4.83 -7.03
C ASN A 85 -7.90 5.15 -5.54
N PHE A 86 -7.05 4.60 -4.67
CA PHE A 86 -7.17 4.74 -3.21
C PHE A 86 -8.53 4.29 -2.67
N ARG A 87 -9.19 3.35 -3.34
CA ARG A 87 -10.46 2.75 -2.91
C ARG A 87 -10.28 1.27 -2.69
N PHE A 88 -10.86 0.76 -1.61
CA PHE A 88 -10.90 -0.67 -1.36
C PHE A 88 -11.68 -1.35 -2.48
N ASP A 89 -11.11 -2.42 -3.01
CA ASP A 89 -11.75 -3.33 -3.95
C ASP A 89 -11.58 -4.74 -3.41
N PHE A 90 -12.67 -5.28 -2.85
CA PHE A 90 -12.70 -6.62 -2.28
C PHE A 90 -13.24 -7.68 -3.24
N SER A 91 -13.52 -7.33 -4.50
CA SER A 91 -14.09 -8.26 -5.50
C SER A 91 -13.26 -9.53 -5.72
N ARG A 92 -11.96 -9.47 -5.45
CA ARG A 92 -11.01 -10.59 -5.60
C ARG A 92 -10.83 -11.43 -4.33
N TYR A 93 -11.43 -11.02 -3.22
CA TYR A 93 -11.31 -11.70 -1.93
C TYR A 93 -12.54 -12.55 -1.68
N LYS A 94 -12.31 -13.75 -1.16
CA LYS A 94 -13.40 -14.60 -0.72
C LYS A 94 -14.01 -14.04 0.56
N PRO A 95 -15.35 -14.05 0.73
CA PRO A 95 -15.99 -13.53 1.94
C PRO A 95 -15.45 -14.15 3.23
N GLU A 96 -15.06 -15.43 3.20
CA GLU A 96 -14.52 -16.15 4.37
C GLU A 96 -13.19 -15.61 4.90
N LYS A 97 -12.47 -14.79 4.10
CA LYS A 97 -11.20 -14.18 4.50
C LYS A 97 -11.40 -12.99 5.45
N PHE A 98 -12.61 -12.46 5.56
CA PHE A 98 -12.89 -11.29 6.39
C PHE A 98 -13.40 -11.68 7.79
N PRO A 99 -13.09 -10.89 8.84
CA PRO A 99 -12.23 -9.71 8.81
C PRO A 99 -10.74 -10.07 8.65
N ILE A 100 -10.02 -9.27 7.87
CA ILE A 100 -8.55 -9.36 7.81
C ILE A 100 -8.03 -8.44 8.90
N THR A 101 -7.58 -9.02 10.01
CA THR A 101 -7.13 -8.27 11.19
C THR A 101 -5.62 -8.31 11.33
N TRP A 102 -4.99 -7.14 11.48
CA TRP A 102 -3.58 -7.03 11.81
C TRP A 102 -3.37 -5.92 12.84
N ARG A 103 -2.67 -6.24 13.94
CA ARG A 103 -2.39 -5.33 15.07
C ARG A 103 -3.61 -4.56 15.58
N GLY A 104 -4.76 -5.23 15.66
CA GLY A 104 -6.01 -4.66 16.17
C GLY A 104 -6.81 -3.85 15.14
N ILE A 105 -6.32 -3.71 13.92
CA ILE A 105 -7.03 -3.04 12.82
C ILE A 105 -7.65 -4.11 11.95
N SER A 106 -8.95 -3.99 11.72
CA SER A 106 -9.71 -4.97 10.95
C SER A 106 -10.21 -4.35 9.66
N LEU A 107 -9.87 -5.00 8.55
CA LEU A 107 -10.51 -4.76 7.27
C LEU A 107 -11.77 -5.62 7.24
N THR A 108 -12.92 -4.98 7.24
CA THR A 108 -14.24 -5.61 7.26
C THR A 108 -14.92 -5.45 5.90
N PRO A 109 -15.87 -6.32 5.52
CA PRO A 109 -16.51 -6.26 4.19
C PRO A 109 -17.20 -4.93 3.88
N ASP A 110 -17.65 -4.19 4.90
CA ASP A 110 -18.29 -2.88 4.72
C ASP A 110 -17.32 -1.78 4.26
N LEU A 111 -16.02 -2.04 4.25
CA LEU A 111 -15.04 -1.11 3.67
C LEU A 111 -14.99 -1.18 2.14
N ASP A 112 -15.63 -2.17 1.51
CA ASP A 112 -15.62 -2.30 0.05
C ASP A 112 -16.13 -1.03 -0.65
N GLY A 113 -15.40 -0.57 -1.66
CA GLY A 113 -15.66 0.68 -2.37
C GLY A 113 -15.41 1.95 -1.56
N LYS A 114 -15.02 1.89 -0.27
CA LYS A 114 -14.68 3.11 0.50
C LYS A 114 -13.27 3.59 0.14
N THR A 115 -13.10 4.92 0.15
CA THR A 115 -11.78 5.54 -0.01
C THR A 115 -10.96 5.33 1.25
N ILE A 116 -9.70 4.95 1.09
CA ILE A 116 -8.74 4.87 2.19
C ILE A 116 -8.40 6.28 2.66
N THR A 117 -8.47 6.55 3.95
CA THR A 117 -8.04 7.83 4.53
C THR A 117 -6.68 7.68 5.18
N PHE A 118 -5.86 8.74 5.12
CA PHE A 118 -4.56 8.73 5.78
C PHE A 118 -4.69 8.54 7.30
N GLU A 119 -5.77 9.04 7.90
CA GLU A 119 -6.08 8.92 9.33
C GLU A 119 -6.27 7.47 9.76
N SER A 120 -6.90 6.65 8.90
CA SER A 120 -7.19 5.25 9.22
C SER A 120 -5.99 4.32 9.02
N PHE A 121 -5.05 4.66 8.15
CA PHE A 121 -4.03 3.70 7.70
C PHE A 121 -2.57 4.17 7.79
N TRP A 122 -2.26 5.47 7.80
CA TRP A 122 -0.85 5.91 7.76
C TRP A 122 -0.20 5.98 9.14
N HIS A 123 -0.86 6.58 10.12
CA HIS A 123 -0.18 7.13 11.30
C HIS A 123 0.61 6.12 12.14
N LYS A 124 0.11 4.89 12.26
CA LYS A 124 0.78 3.82 13.01
C LYS A 124 0.90 2.55 12.19
N SER A 125 -0.20 2.13 11.59
CA SER A 125 -0.34 0.90 10.81
C SER A 125 0.55 0.88 9.57
N GLY A 126 0.58 1.97 8.79
CA GLY A 126 1.33 2.04 7.54
C GLY A 126 2.84 2.00 7.76
N TYR A 127 3.35 2.79 8.70
CA TYR A 127 4.77 2.73 9.05
C TYR A 127 5.17 1.39 9.66
N GLU A 128 4.33 0.83 10.55
CA GLU A 128 4.58 -0.49 11.12
C GLU A 128 4.59 -1.60 10.06
N LEU A 129 3.75 -1.48 9.01
CA LEU A 129 3.69 -2.44 7.92
C LEU A 129 5.01 -2.46 7.12
N PHE A 130 5.56 -1.28 6.85
CA PHE A 130 6.88 -1.15 6.26
C PHE A 130 7.98 -1.75 7.15
N VAL A 131 7.91 -1.50 8.47
CA VAL A 131 8.90 -2.04 9.42
C VAL A 131 8.89 -3.57 9.41
N VAL A 132 7.73 -4.22 9.44
CA VAL A 132 7.67 -5.69 9.42
C VAL A 132 8.10 -6.28 8.07
N MET A 133 7.85 -5.59 6.95
CA MET A 133 8.38 -5.97 5.63
C MET A 133 9.91 -5.90 5.60
N ARG A 134 10.47 -4.79 6.12
CA ARG A 134 11.93 -4.63 6.24
C ARG A 134 12.54 -5.73 7.12
N ASP A 135 11.91 -6.04 8.23
CA ASP A 135 12.40 -7.06 9.16
C ASP A 135 12.31 -8.45 8.51
N PHE A 136 11.23 -8.75 7.79
CA PHE A 136 11.14 -9.96 6.98
C PHE A 136 12.26 -10.05 5.94
N ALA A 137 12.56 -8.93 5.25
CA ALA A 137 13.62 -8.86 4.24
C ALA A 137 15.01 -9.17 4.81
N ARG A 138 15.28 -8.79 6.07
CA ARG A 138 16.55 -9.06 6.76
C ARG A 138 16.78 -10.55 7.02
N ASP A 139 15.69 -11.32 7.11
CA ASP A 139 15.72 -12.77 7.36
C ASP A 139 15.67 -13.59 6.05
N LEU A 140 15.82 -12.92 4.89
CA LEU A 140 15.92 -13.58 3.60
C LEU A 140 17.37 -14.00 3.33
N PRO A 141 17.58 -15.10 2.58
CA PRO A 141 18.91 -15.49 2.13
C PRO A 141 19.57 -14.40 1.28
N GLU A 142 20.91 -14.38 1.24
CA GLU A 142 21.67 -13.56 0.28
C GLU A 142 21.60 -14.15 -1.14
#